data_AF-A0A2M8JM86-F1
#
_entry.id   AF-A0A2M8JM86-F1
#
_cell.length_a   1.000
_cell.length_b   1.000
_cell.length_c   1.000
_cell.angle_alpha   90.00
_cell.angle_beta   90.00
_cell.angle_gamma   90.00
#
_symmetry.space_group_name_H-M   'P 1'
#
loop_
_entity.id
_entity.type
_entity.pdbx_description
1 polymer ?
#
loop_
_entity_poly.entity_id
_entity_poly.type
_entity_poly.pdbx_seq_one_letter_code
_entity_poly.pdbx_strand_id
1 'polypeptide(L)'
;MPNHFKYYDTWIKNLTQAVFYKDLQQSASPRGDASFMSMGLIFKRLNSFKIGDSGLEIIINKDQPDFSVPVNIQMEQKFRILAYLRSFDPNQYNPADFKQKFELGLMIFNLSEEQVLAEFINRYISDWNNTKTTAIQRLINDLKKEAKIKITVDEKKDKGLLTEIAKQVYQQTNRYCSRTLYDIYLKTKDPKKEYQNFLGFFRKYSNNNASDYIDEVVSYETTIAIPKADISLIIPKTILEETAVDEKSTRTEKTGNPIEVKPNRITLKTINTVKEKCVQLTVTVAPNQNPNSFQALNEIVLNKHSFLNHNQRTLTTFKVANIKELVISLYEKEIKVEMIVKEDNYDRSIVIMKQSCLLNL
;
A
#
# COMPACT_ATOMS: atom_id res chain seq x y z
N MET A 1 11.15 2.24 8.80
CA MET A 1 9.68 2.09 8.83
C MET A 1 9.09 3.17 9.74
N PRO A 2 7.95 3.81 9.40
CA PRO A 2 7.34 4.84 10.26
C PRO A 2 6.97 4.33 11.67
N ASN A 3 7.07 5.20 12.68
CA ASN A 3 6.79 4.90 14.09
C ASN A 3 5.39 4.32 14.35
N HIS A 4 4.41 4.72 13.54
CA HIS A 4 3.04 4.21 13.64
C HIS A 4 2.91 2.71 13.29
N PHE A 5 3.95 2.09 12.75
CA PHE A 5 4.03 0.64 12.49
C PHE A 5 4.94 -0.11 13.49
N LYS A 6 5.25 0.50 14.64
CA LYS A 6 6.14 -0.10 15.66
C LYS A 6 5.65 -1.45 16.20
N TYR A 7 4.33 -1.70 16.18
CA TYR A 7 3.76 -3.01 16.53
C TYR A 7 4.32 -4.13 15.65
N TYR A 8 4.49 -3.88 14.35
CA TYR A 8 5.04 -4.84 13.41
C TYR A 8 6.56 -5.00 13.60
N ASP A 9 7.28 -3.89 13.78
CA ASP A 9 8.73 -3.91 14.03
C ASP A 9 9.09 -4.73 15.27
N THR A 10 8.30 -4.60 16.34
CA THR A 10 8.47 -5.37 17.59
C THR A 10 8.26 -6.86 17.33
N TRP A 11 7.17 -7.22 16.64
CA TRP A 11 6.87 -8.61 16.27
C TRP A 11 7.99 -9.24 15.44
N ILE A 12 8.43 -8.59 14.36
CA ILE A 12 9.51 -9.12 13.49
C ILE A 12 10.84 -9.24 14.21
N LYS A 13 11.20 -8.28 15.08
CA LYS A 13 12.41 -8.38 15.90
C LYS A 13 12.40 -9.63 16.77
N ASN A 14 11.27 -9.96 17.39
CA ASN A 14 11.14 -11.19 18.18
C ASN A 14 11.33 -12.45 17.31
N LEU A 15 10.78 -12.47 16.09
CA LEU A 15 10.97 -13.59 15.15
C LEU A 15 12.41 -13.76 14.68
N THR A 16 13.14 -12.65 14.51
CA THR A 16 14.46 -12.63 13.86
C THR A 16 15.64 -12.74 14.82
N GLN A 17 15.43 -12.70 16.14
CA GLN A 17 16.49 -12.77 17.17
C GLN A 17 17.42 -13.99 17.04
N ALA A 18 16.97 -15.09 16.43
CA ALA A 18 17.73 -16.33 16.26
C ALA A 18 17.97 -16.71 14.79
N VAL A 19 17.86 -15.74 13.88
CA VAL A 19 18.09 -15.92 12.43
C VAL A 19 19.43 -15.33 12.06
N PHE A 20 20.32 -16.17 11.52
CA PHE A 20 21.62 -15.77 10.98
C PHE A 20 21.52 -15.73 9.46
N TYR A 21 22.31 -14.88 8.82
CA TYR A 21 22.46 -14.90 7.37
C TYR A 21 23.88 -15.35 7.00
N LYS A 22 24.01 -15.95 5.83
CA LYS A 22 25.29 -16.20 5.16
C LYS A 22 25.19 -15.86 3.68
N ASP A 23 26.35 -15.75 3.04
CA ASP A 23 26.46 -15.53 1.59
C ASP A 23 25.72 -14.27 1.10
N LEU A 24 25.73 -13.20 1.92
CA LEU A 24 25.06 -11.93 1.61
C LEU A 24 25.71 -11.29 0.38
N GLN A 25 24.91 -11.12 -0.67
CA GLN A 25 25.21 -10.27 -1.81
C GLN A 25 24.21 -9.12 -1.83
N GLN A 26 24.68 -7.89 -2.03
CA GLN A 26 23.81 -6.72 -2.03
C GLN A 26 24.14 -5.77 -3.19
N SER A 27 23.12 -5.11 -3.69
CA SER A 27 23.23 -3.99 -4.62
C SER A 27 22.13 -2.97 -4.35
N ALA A 28 22.28 -1.76 -4.88
CA ALA A 28 21.30 -0.69 -4.75
C ALA A 28 20.99 -0.11 -6.13
N SER A 29 19.77 0.43 -6.29
CA SER A 29 19.43 1.14 -7.51
C SER A 29 20.28 2.42 -7.64
N PRO A 30 20.61 2.89 -8.87
CA PRO A 30 21.33 4.15 -9.05
C PRO A 30 20.62 5.36 -8.43
N ARG A 31 19.28 5.29 -8.37
CA ARG A 31 18.43 6.31 -7.72
C ARG A 31 18.24 6.09 -6.22
N GLY A 32 18.89 5.07 -5.63
CA GLY A 32 18.85 4.74 -4.20
C GLY A 32 17.45 4.65 -3.59
N ASP A 33 16.44 4.37 -4.41
CA ASP A 33 15.04 4.14 -4.06
C ASP A 33 14.71 2.65 -3.95
N ALA A 34 15.67 1.77 -4.28
CA ALA A 34 15.57 0.35 -4.08
C ALA A 34 16.91 -0.28 -3.68
N SER A 35 16.85 -1.40 -2.96
CA SER A 35 17.98 -2.28 -2.68
C SER A 35 17.62 -3.74 -2.97
N PHE A 36 18.63 -4.51 -3.35
CA PHE A 36 18.50 -5.92 -3.71
C PHE A 36 19.50 -6.71 -2.88
N MET A 37 19.04 -7.79 -2.28
CA MET A 37 19.85 -8.66 -1.45
C MET A 37 19.59 -10.12 -1.80
N SER A 38 20.63 -10.94 -1.77
CA SER A 38 20.55 -12.39 -1.89
C SER A 38 21.31 -13.00 -0.73
N MET A 39 20.70 -13.92 0.00
CA MET A 39 21.31 -14.52 1.19
C MET A 39 20.69 -15.87 1.55
N GLY A 40 21.42 -16.69 2.30
CA GLY A 40 20.89 -17.87 2.96
C GLY A 40 20.57 -17.57 4.42
N LEU A 41 19.33 -17.78 4.84
CA LEU A 41 18.89 -17.63 6.23
C LEU A 41 19.01 -18.95 7.00
N ILE A 42 19.61 -18.92 8.18
CA ILE A 42 19.85 -20.07 9.06
C ILE A 42 19.13 -19.84 10.39
N PHE A 43 18.27 -20.79 10.76
CA PHE A 43 17.43 -20.71 11.96
C PHE A 43 17.99 -21.63 13.04
N LYS A 44 18.37 -21.11 14.22
CA LYS A 44 19.10 -21.93 15.23
C LYS A 44 18.24 -22.70 16.25
N ARG A 45 17.00 -22.27 16.50
CA ARG A 45 16.20 -22.81 17.63
C ARG A 45 14.69 -22.82 17.38
N LEU A 46 14.20 -21.85 16.61
CA LEU A 46 12.79 -21.73 16.27
C LEU A 46 12.66 -21.80 14.76
N ASN A 47 11.94 -22.81 14.30
CA ASN A 47 11.52 -22.95 12.92
C ASN A 47 10.00 -22.84 12.80
N SER A 48 9.29 -22.44 13.86
CA SER A 48 7.86 -22.18 13.82
C SER A 48 7.54 -20.83 14.45
N PHE A 49 6.68 -20.05 13.80
CA PHE A 49 6.40 -18.67 14.12
C PHE A 49 4.91 -18.36 13.98
N LYS A 50 4.25 -17.96 15.08
CA LYS A 50 2.85 -17.56 15.05
C LYS A 50 2.70 -16.10 14.63
N ILE A 51 1.68 -15.81 13.84
CA ILE A 51 1.30 -14.44 13.47
C ILE A 51 0.35 -13.90 14.54
N GLY A 52 0.91 -13.28 15.58
CA GLY A 52 0.16 -12.88 16.78
C GLY A 52 -0.59 -14.06 17.40
N ASP A 53 -1.81 -13.81 17.86
CA ASP A 53 -2.76 -14.81 18.35
C ASP A 53 -3.79 -15.25 17.29
N SER A 54 -3.48 -15.06 16.00
CA SER A 54 -4.38 -15.41 14.89
C SER A 54 -4.55 -16.92 14.65
N GLY A 55 -3.65 -17.74 15.20
CA GLY A 55 -3.57 -19.17 14.91
C GLY A 55 -2.89 -19.50 13.57
N LEU A 56 -2.54 -18.52 12.73
CA LEU A 56 -1.67 -18.72 11.58
C LEU A 56 -0.23 -18.95 12.03
N GLU A 57 0.44 -19.90 11.39
CA GLU A 57 1.78 -20.33 11.77
C GLU A 57 2.69 -20.48 10.55
N ILE A 58 3.87 -19.89 10.58
CA ILE A 58 4.91 -20.01 9.57
C ILE A 58 5.92 -21.03 10.08
N ILE A 59 6.09 -22.13 9.35
CA ILE A 59 7.07 -23.17 9.64
C ILE A 59 8.18 -23.12 8.58
N ILE A 60 9.42 -23.08 9.02
CA ILE A 60 10.62 -23.08 8.20
C ILE A 60 11.20 -24.49 8.17
N ASN A 61 11.63 -24.97 7.00
CA ASN A 61 12.32 -26.24 6.88
C ASN A 61 11.54 -27.41 7.49
N LYS A 62 10.20 -27.42 7.38
CA LYS A 62 9.30 -28.38 8.06
C LYS A 62 9.69 -29.85 7.82
N ASP A 63 10.13 -30.15 6.59
CA ASP A 63 10.45 -31.50 6.14
C ASP A 63 11.97 -31.81 6.22
N GLN A 64 12.78 -30.92 6.79
CA GLN A 64 14.24 -31.09 6.86
C GLN A 64 14.68 -31.69 8.19
N PRO A 65 15.77 -32.48 8.20
CA PRO A 65 16.27 -33.12 9.41
C PRO A 65 16.91 -32.12 10.40
N ASP A 66 17.35 -30.95 9.93
CA ASP A 66 17.97 -29.90 10.74
C ASP A 66 17.48 -28.51 10.27
N PHE A 67 17.17 -27.64 11.24
CA PHE A 67 16.81 -26.24 11.03
C PHE A 67 18.00 -25.38 10.58
N SER A 68 19.23 -25.89 10.67
CA SER A 68 20.44 -25.21 10.16
C SER A 68 20.53 -25.18 8.63
N VAL A 69 19.66 -25.92 7.92
CA VAL A 69 19.62 -25.91 6.45
C VAL A 69 19.28 -24.48 5.97
N PRO A 70 20.14 -23.85 5.15
CA PRO A 70 19.90 -22.47 4.73
C PRO A 70 18.66 -22.34 3.84
N VAL A 71 17.74 -21.44 4.21
CA VAL A 71 16.66 -20.97 3.35
C VAL A 71 17.20 -19.84 2.49
N ASN A 72 17.43 -20.13 1.22
CA ASN A 72 17.93 -19.12 0.29
C ASN A 72 16.79 -18.19 -0.13
N ILE A 73 17.01 -16.89 0.02
CA ILE A 73 16.04 -15.85 -0.35
C ILE A 73 16.68 -14.81 -1.26
N GLN A 74 15.84 -14.20 -2.09
CA GLN A 74 16.15 -12.95 -2.78
C GLN A 74 15.19 -11.89 -2.27
N MET A 75 15.72 -10.80 -1.73
CA MET A 75 14.96 -9.70 -1.16
C MET A 75 15.14 -8.44 -2.00
N GLU A 76 14.04 -7.79 -2.34
CA GLU A 76 14.01 -6.45 -2.94
C GLU A 76 13.28 -5.52 -1.98
N GLN A 77 13.93 -4.42 -1.57
CA GLN A 77 13.29 -3.37 -0.77
C GLN A 77 13.12 -2.13 -1.63
N LYS A 78 11.94 -1.51 -1.61
CA LYS A 78 11.63 -0.28 -2.33
C LYS A 78 11.10 0.78 -1.40
N PHE A 79 11.60 2.00 -1.60
CA PHE A 79 11.06 3.21 -1.01
C PHE A 79 11.06 4.30 -2.08
N ARG A 80 10.05 4.23 -2.96
CA ARG A 80 10.02 4.95 -4.26
C ARG A 80 10.12 6.47 -4.10
N ILE A 81 9.59 7.02 -3.01
CA ILE A 81 9.70 8.45 -2.72
C ILE A 81 11.14 8.96 -2.67
N LEU A 82 12.12 8.13 -2.31
CA LEU A 82 13.53 8.53 -2.25
C LEU A 82 14.11 8.87 -3.62
N ALA A 83 13.50 8.42 -4.72
CA ALA A 83 13.89 8.85 -6.07
C ALA A 83 13.58 10.34 -6.31
N TYR A 84 12.61 10.90 -5.58
CA TYR A 84 12.14 12.28 -5.72
C TYR A 84 12.61 13.18 -4.57
N LEU A 85 12.58 12.66 -3.34
CA LEU A 85 12.93 13.39 -2.13
C LEU A 85 13.81 12.53 -1.22
N ARG A 86 15.13 12.70 -1.35
CA ARG A 86 16.15 11.93 -0.61
C ARG A 86 16.06 12.10 0.91
N SER A 87 15.60 13.25 1.37
CA SER A 87 15.45 13.60 2.79
C SER A 87 14.05 13.31 3.33
N PHE A 88 13.26 12.48 2.66
CA PHE A 88 11.90 12.19 3.09
C PHE A 88 11.88 11.47 4.45
N ASP A 89 11.16 12.04 5.43
CA ASP A 89 10.92 11.41 6.73
C ASP A 89 9.52 10.78 6.78
N PRO A 90 9.42 9.43 6.77
CA PRO A 90 8.13 8.75 6.85
C PRO A 90 7.33 9.06 8.13
N ASN A 91 7.98 9.52 9.20
CA ASN A 91 7.30 9.85 10.46
C ASN A 91 6.55 11.19 10.41
N GLN A 92 6.92 12.06 9.47
CA GLN A 92 6.28 13.37 9.28
C GLN A 92 5.15 13.32 8.26
N TYR A 93 4.98 12.20 7.56
CA TYR A 93 3.96 12.06 6.54
C TYR A 93 2.58 11.78 7.13
N ASN A 94 1.63 12.67 6.84
CA ASN A 94 0.24 12.49 7.20
C ASN A 94 -0.64 12.43 5.94
N PRO A 95 -1.28 11.28 5.62
CA PRO A 95 -2.11 11.16 4.43
C PRO A 95 -3.36 12.06 4.47
N ALA A 96 -3.73 12.61 5.63
CA ALA A 96 -4.81 13.58 5.77
C ALA A 96 -4.36 15.04 5.64
N ASP A 97 -3.05 15.32 5.59
CA ASP A 97 -2.53 16.65 5.28
C ASP A 97 -2.40 16.82 3.76
N PHE A 98 -3.47 17.32 3.15
CA PHE A 98 -3.52 17.50 1.70
C PHE A 98 -2.55 18.57 1.18
N LYS A 99 -2.06 19.48 2.05
CA LYS A 99 -1.06 20.48 1.65
C LYS A 99 0.30 19.83 1.51
N GLN A 100 0.73 19.06 2.51
CA GLN A 100 1.95 18.26 2.41
C GLN A 100 1.87 17.28 1.23
N LYS A 101 0.73 16.61 1.07
CA LYS A 101 0.50 15.68 -0.04
C LYS A 101 0.54 16.37 -1.41
N PHE A 102 0.01 17.60 -1.52
CA PHE A 102 0.07 18.41 -2.73
C PHE A 102 1.51 18.73 -3.11
N GLU A 103 2.32 19.21 -2.16
CA GLU A 103 3.74 19.52 -2.40
C GLU A 103 4.53 18.29 -2.86
N LEU A 104 4.29 17.12 -2.24
CA LEU A 104 4.87 15.85 -2.69
C LEU A 104 4.37 15.45 -4.08
N GLY A 105 3.08 15.63 -4.36
CA GLY A 105 2.49 15.39 -5.67
C GLY A 105 3.16 16.21 -6.77
N LEU A 106 3.42 17.49 -6.53
CA LEU A 106 4.15 18.34 -7.48
C LEU A 106 5.54 17.76 -7.81
N MET A 107 6.27 17.28 -6.81
CA MET A 107 7.58 16.65 -7.01
C MET A 107 7.48 15.33 -7.77
N ILE A 108 6.53 14.46 -7.39
CA ILE A 108 6.32 13.13 -8.00
C ILE A 108 5.94 13.26 -9.48
N PHE A 109 5.07 14.20 -9.80
CA PHE A 109 4.64 14.49 -11.18
C PHE A 109 5.58 15.45 -11.91
N ASN A 110 6.68 15.88 -11.28
CA ASN A 110 7.69 16.80 -11.82
C ASN A 110 7.09 18.09 -12.42
N LEU A 111 6.25 18.77 -11.63
CA LEU A 111 5.56 19.98 -12.05
C LEU A 111 6.34 21.23 -11.67
N SER A 112 6.60 22.10 -12.66
CA SER A 112 7.18 23.42 -12.42
C SER A 112 6.15 24.41 -11.88
N GLU A 113 6.60 25.47 -11.20
CA GLU A 113 5.72 26.54 -10.71
C GLU A 113 4.88 27.18 -11.83
N GLU A 114 5.44 27.32 -13.03
CA GLU A 114 4.73 27.82 -14.21
C GLU A 114 3.58 26.90 -14.63
N GLN A 115 3.83 25.58 -14.65
CA GLN A 115 2.81 24.59 -14.96
C GLN A 115 1.71 24.59 -13.89
N VAL A 116 2.08 24.72 -12.61
CA VAL A 116 1.12 24.80 -11.51
C VAL A 116 0.25 26.05 -11.63
N LEU A 117 0.85 27.22 -11.89
CA LEU A 117 0.13 28.47 -12.13
C LEU A 117 -0.85 28.34 -13.31
N ALA A 118 -0.40 27.79 -14.43
CA ALA A 118 -1.24 27.58 -15.59
C ALA A 118 -2.45 26.68 -15.26
N GLU A 119 -2.26 25.64 -14.45
CA GLU A 119 -3.35 24.77 -14.01
C GLU A 119 -4.33 25.46 -13.08
N PHE A 120 -3.84 26.27 -12.13
CA PHE A 120 -4.73 27.05 -11.29
C PHE A 120 -5.58 28.03 -12.11
N ILE A 121 -4.95 28.70 -13.07
CA ILE A 121 -5.62 29.61 -14.00
C ILE A 121 -6.72 28.84 -14.74
N ASN A 122 -6.37 27.77 -15.45
CA ASN A 122 -7.28 27.03 -16.31
C ASN A 122 -8.47 26.42 -15.54
N ARG A 123 -8.25 26.01 -14.30
CA ARG A 123 -9.25 25.22 -13.55
C ARG A 123 -10.08 26.02 -12.56
N TYR A 124 -9.49 27.00 -11.88
CA TYR A 124 -10.14 27.68 -10.75
C TYR A 124 -10.41 29.17 -11.00
N ILE A 125 -9.70 29.79 -11.94
CA ILE A 125 -9.74 31.25 -12.14
C ILE A 125 -10.43 31.62 -13.45
N SER A 126 -10.20 30.84 -14.50
CA SER A 126 -10.78 31.04 -15.82
C SER A 126 -12.30 30.84 -15.76
N ASP A 127 -13.04 31.94 -15.84
CA ASP A 127 -14.46 31.94 -16.13
C ASP A 127 -14.65 32.40 -17.58
N TRP A 128 -15.00 31.46 -18.44
CA TRP A 128 -15.22 31.65 -19.86
C TRP A 128 -16.34 32.67 -20.18
N ASN A 129 -17.19 32.99 -19.19
CA ASN A 129 -18.34 33.87 -19.39
C ASN A 129 -18.11 35.33 -19.01
N ASN A 130 -17.00 35.66 -18.34
CA ASN A 130 -16.74 37.03 -17.88
C ASN A 130 -15.63 37.70 -18.70
N THR A 131 -16.07 38.60 -19.58
CA THR A 131 -15.23 39.35 -20.54
C THR A 131 -14.57 40.60 -19.95
N LYS A 132 -14.89 40.99 -18.71
CA LYS A 132 -14.43 42.26 -18.13
C LYS A 132 -13.05 42.18 -17.47
N THR A 133 -12.60 40.99 -17.08
CA THR A 133 -11.31 40.79 -16.41
C THR A 133 -10.64 39.52 -16.90
N THR A 134 -9.35 39.62 -17.23
CA THR A 134 -8.54 38.47 -17.66
C THR A 134 -8.30 37.53 -16.47
N ALA A 135 -7.98 36.25 -16.76
CA ALA A 135 -7.67 35.30 -15.69
C ALA A 135 -6.41 35.71 -14.90
N ILE A 136 -5.43 36.35 -15.55
CA ILE A 136 -4.25 36.90 -14.89
C ILE A 136 -4.62 38.04 -13.94
N GLN A 137 -5.47 38.98 -14.36
CA GLN A 137 -5.94 40.06 -13.48
C GLN A 137 -6.66 39.53 -12.25
N ARG A 138 -7.47 38.47 -12.41
CA ARG A 138 -8.15 37.83 -11.27
C ARG A 138 -7.16 37.15 -10.34
N LEU A 139 -6.20 36.40 -10.87
CA LEU A 139 -5.11 35.83 -10.09
C LEU A 139 -4.38 36.91 -9.28
N ILE A 140 -4.02 38.04 -9.90
CA ILE A 140 -3.34 39.16 -9.24
C ILE A 140 -4.22 39.76 -8.14
N ASN A 141 -5.51 39.94 -8.40
CA ASN A 141 -6.46 40.45 -7.42
C ASN A 141 -6.62 39.50 -6.22
N ASP A 142 -6.70 38.20 -6.46
CA ASP A 142 -6.81 37.18 -5.42
C ASP A 142 -5.52 37.11 -4.59
N LEU A 143 -4.34 37.13 -5.24
CA LEU A 143 -3.04 37.21 -4.55
C LEU A 143 -2.93 38.47 -3.68
N LYS A 144 -3.41 39.61 -4.17
CA LYS A 144 -3.42 40.87 -3.41
C LYS A 144 -4.40 40.82 -2.24
N LYS A 145 -5.59 40.26 -2.43
CA LYS A 145 -6.66 40.26 -1.42
C LYS A 145 -6.44 39.20 -0.36
N GLU A 146 -6.19 37.96 -0.77
CA GLU A 146 -6.16 36.79 0.10
C GLU A 146 -4.75 36.56 0.69
N ALA A 147 -3.69 36.90 -0.06
CA ALA A 147 -2.30 36.69 0.37
C ALA A 147 -1.51 37.99 0.64
N LYS A 148 -2.09 39.18 0.38
CA LYS A 148 -1.43 40.50 0.53
C LYS A 148 -0.18 40.68 -0.35
N ILE A 149 -0.10 39.96 -1.47
CA ILE A 149 1.03 40.00 -2.42
C ILE A 149 0.72 40.99 -3.54
N LYS A 150 1.66 41.89 -3.84
CA LYS A 150 1.52 42.85 -4.93
C LYS A 150 2.28 42.35 -6.15
N ILE A 151 1.55 42.01 -7.21
CA ILE A 151 2.16 41.59 -8.48
C ILE A 151 2.14 42.76 -9.46
N THR A 152 3.27 43.01 -10.12
CA THR A 152 3.42 44.03 -11.16
C THR A 152 3.92 43.35 -12.43
N VAL A 153 3.03 43.17 -13.41
CA VAL A 153 3.33 42.55 -14.71
C VAL A 153 2.52 43.21 -15.83
N ASP A 154 3.05 43.22 -17.05
CA ASP A 154 2.39 43.63 -18.28
C ASP A 154 2.08 42.40 -19.15
N GLU A 155 0.81 41.98 -19.17
CA GLU A 155 0.33 40.81 -19.92
C GLU A 155 0.69 40.84 -21.41
N LYS A 156 0.94 42.02 -22.00
CA LYS A 156 1.25 42.16 -23.44
C LYS A 156 2.74 42.17 -23.73
N LYS A 157 3.58 42.55 -22.76
CA LYS A 157 5.02 42.78 -22.98
C LYS A 157 5.91 41.77 -22.28
N ASP A 158 5.44 41.17 -21.18
CA ASP A 158 6.28 40.29 -20.36
C ASP A 158 6.36 38.89 -20.98
N LYS A 159 7.54 38.57 -21.52
CA LYS A 159 7.89 37.20 -21.92
C LYS A 159 8.08 36.37 -20.64
N GLY A 160 7.39 35.23 -20.54
CA GLY A 160 7.45 34.40 -19.33
C GLY A 160 6.64 34.96 -18.16
N LEU A 161 5.47 35.53 -18.45
CA LEU A 161 4.56 36.14 -17.47
C LEU A 161 4.37 35.29 -16.20
N LEU A 162 4.09 33.99 -16.33
CA LEU A 162 3.88 33.11 -15.18
C LEU A 162 5.14 32.93 -14.33
N THR A 163 6.31 32.87 -14.96
CA THR A 163 7.60 32.81 -14.28
C THR A 163 7.81 34.06 -13.42
N GLU A 164 7.47 35.23 -13.96
CA GLU A 164 7.65 36.50 -13.27
C GLU A 164 6.69 36.64 -12.08
N ILE A 165 5.42 36.22 -12.25
CA ILE A 165 4.47 36.12 -11.15
C ILE A 165 5.00 35.20 -10.04
N ALA A 166 5.49 34.01 -10.40
CA ALA A 166 6.04 33.06 -9.42
C ALA A 166 7.24 33.64 -8.65
N LYS A 167 8.16 34.33 -9.35
CA LYS A 167 9.31 35.01 -8.73
C LYS A 167 8.87 36.10 -7.75
N GLN A 168 7.93 36.95 -8.13
CA GLN A 168 7.44 38.03 -7.27
C GLN A 168 6.74 37.50 -6.02
N VAL A 169 5.97 36.41 -6.14
CA VAL A 169 5.38 35.71 -4.99
C VAL A 169 6.48 35.21 -4.05
N TYR A 170 7.50 34.55 -4.58
CA TYR A 170 8.61 34.03 -3.78
C TYR A 170 9.39 35.14 -3.07
N GLN A 171 9.72 36.23 -3.78
CA GLN A 171 10.44 37.37 -3.21
C GLN A 171 9.70 38.04 -2.05
N GLN A 172 8.36 38.10 -2.11
CA GLN A 172 7.55 38.74 -1.06
C GLN A 172 7.23 37.82 0.11
N THR A 173 7.19 36.51 -0.10
CA THR A 173 6.69 35.54 0.90
C THR A 173 7.73 34.55 1.40
N ASN A 174 8.85 34.43 0.69
CA ASN A 174 9.84 33.35 0.81
C ASN A 174 9.20 31.95 0.71
N ARG A 175 8.15 31.82 -0.12
CA ARG A 175 7.42 30.57 -0.36
C ARG A 175 7.14 30.40 -1.84
N TYR A 176 7.09 29.14 -2.30
CA TYR A 176 6.67 28.84 -3.66
C TYR A 176 5.24 29.32 -3.94
N CYS A 177 5.00 29.72 -5.20
CA CYS A 177 3.71 30.23 -5.63
C CYS A 177 2.64 29.16 -5.51
N SER A 178 2.95 27.92 -5.90
CA SER A 178 2.12 26.73 -5.74
C SER A 178 1.54 26.58 -4.33
N ARG A 179 2.36 26.75 -3.29
CA ARG A 179 1.95 26.69 -1.88
C ARG A 179 0.96 27.81 -1.51
N THR A 180 1.13 28.99 -2.09
CA THR A 180 0.22 30.13 -1.89
C THR A 180 -1.11 29.88 -2.59
N LEU A 181 -1.08 29.37 -3.82
CA LEU A 181 -2.28 29.05 -4.59
C LEU A 181 -3.08 27.91 -3.95
N TYR A 182 -2.40 26.94 -3.34
CA TYR A 182 -3.05 25.93 -2.51
C TYR A 182 -3.92 26.57 -1.43
N ASP A 183 -3.36 27.52 -0.68
CA ASP A 183 -4.06 28.19 0.44
C ASP A 183 -5.27 29.00 -0.03
N ILE A 184 -5.23 29.55 -1.26
CA ILE A 184 -6.30 30.36 -1.83
C ILE A 184 -7.41 29.50 -2.44
N TYR A 185 -7.06 28.49 -3.24
CA TYR A 185 -8.01 27.80 -4.12
C TYR A 185 -8.34 26.36 -3.71
N LEU A 186 -7.42 25.65 -3.06
CA LEU A 186 -7.64 24.23 -2.70
C LEU A 186 -8.09 24.08 -1.26
N LYS A 187 -7.43 24.79 -0.33
CA LYS A 187 -7.69 24.73 1.10
C LYS A 187 -9.11 25.19 1.42
N THR A 188 -9.84 24.39 2.18
CA THR A 188 -11.18 24.77 2.67
C THR A 188 -11.39 24.28 4.10
N LYS A 189 -12.44 24.75 4.77
CA LYS A 189 -12.81 24.24 6.11
C LYS A 189 -13.47 22.86 6.05
N ASP A 190 -13.93 22.42 4.88
CA ASP A 190 -14.56 21.11 4.68
C ASP A 190 -13.51 20.12 4.12
N PRO A 191 -13.08 19.12 4.90
CA PRO A 191 -12.07 18.14 4.46
C PRO A 191 -12.48 17.37 3.21
N LYS A 192 -13.78 17.10 3.02
CA LYS A 192 -14.27 16.41 1.81
C LYS A 192 -14.12 17.32 0.60
N LYS A 193 -14.46 18.60 0.73
CA LYS A 193 -14.31 19.58 -0.36
C LYS A 193 -12.84 19.83 -0.69
N GLU A 194 -11.98 19.98 0.32
CA GLU A 194 -10.53 20.12 0.11
C GLU A 194 -9.94 18.90 -0.61
N TYR A 195 -10.35 17.68 -0.22
CA TYR A 195 -9.99 16.46 -0.93
C TYR A 195 -10.45 16.47 -2.40
N GLN A 196 -11.69 16.86 -2.68
CA GLN A 196 -12.19 16.97 -4.06
C GLN A 196 -11.44 18.03 -4.87
N ASN A 197 -11.10 19.17 -4.26
CA ASN A 197 -10.29 20.20 -4.88
C ASN A 197 -8.89 19.68 -5.23
N PHE A 198 -8.26 18.98 -4.28
CA PHE A 198 -6.96 18.33 -4.47
C PHE A 198 -6.99 17.32 -5.63
N LEU A 199 -7.97 16.41 -5.65
CA LEU A 199 -8.13 15.47 -6.76
C LEU A 199 -8.41 16.18 -8.08
N GLY A 200 -9.18 17.26 -8.03
CA GLY A 200 -9.45 18.11 -9.18
C GLY A 200 -8.17 18.64 -9.80
N PHE A 201 -7.25 19.17 -9.00
CA PHE A 201 -5.97 19.71 -9.47
C PHE A 201 -5.14 18.63 -10.18
N PHE A 202 -5.01 17.44 -9.58
CA PHE A 202 -4.15 16.38 -10.14
C PHE A 202 -4.81 15.52 -11.23
N ARG A 203 -6.08 15.77 -11.58
CA ARG A 203 -6.87 14.89 -12.47
C ARG A 203 -6.22 14.62 -13.82
N LYS A 204 -5.45 15.56 -14.38
CA LYS A 204 -4.79 15.37 -15.68
C LYS A 204 -3.46 14.62 -15.61
N TYR A 205 -2.92 14.41 -14.41
CA TYR A 205 -1.59 13.81 -14.19
C TYR A 205 -1.67 12.36 -13.70
N SER A 206 -2.84 11.91 -13.25
CA SER A 206 -3.07 10.52 -12.84
C SER A 206 -4.35 10.00 -13.46
N ASN A 207 -4.25 8.83 -14.11
CA ASN A 207 -5.42 8.08 -14.58
C ASN A 207 -6.24 7.50 -13.41
N ASN A 208 -5.60 7.36 -12.24
CA ASN A 208 -6.19 6.85 -11.03
C ASN A 208 -6.38 8.00 -10.01
N ASN A 209 -6.85 7.65 -8.83
CA ASN A 209 -6.90 8.59 -7.71
C ASN A 209 -5.48 9.05 -7.33
N ALA A 210 -5.18 10.33 -7.60
CA ALA A 210 -3.85 10.90 -7.33
C ALA A 210 -3.46 10.83 -5.85
N SER A 211 -4.41 10.92 -4.91
CA SER A 211 -4.12 10.76 -3.48
C SER A 211 -3.61 9.36 -3.18
N ASP A 212 -4.29 8.35 -3.71
CA ASP A 212 -3.93 6.94 -3.47
C ASP A 212 -2.58 6.63 -4.11
N TYR A 213 -2.30 7.19 -5.29
CA TYR A 213 -1.00 7.05 -5.96
C TYR A 213 0.15 7.69 -5.16
N ILE A 214 -0.04 8.89 -4.61
CA ILE A 214 0.99 9.54 -3.78
C ILE A 214 1.22 8.75 -2.49
N ASP A 215 0.14 8.29 -1.83
CA ASP A 215 0.24 7.41 -0.66
C ASP A 215 1.01 6.11 -0.99
N GLU A 216 0.83 5.56 -2.19
CA GLU A 216 1.57 4.40 -2.67
C GLU A 216 3.06 4.70 -2.92
N VAL A 217 3.42 5.83 -3.54
CA VAL A 217 4.84 6.19 -3.76
C VAL A 217 5.58 6.39 -2.44
N VAL A 218 4.88 6.88 -1.42
CA VAL A 218 5.37 7.05 -0.05
C VAL A 218 5.39 5.73 0.75
N SER A 219 4.77 4.67 0.25
CA SER A 219 4.80 3.37 0.93
C SER A 219 6.20 2.74 0.89
N TYR A 220 6.53 2.04 1.98
CA TYR A 220 7.64 1.11 2.02
C TYR A 220 7.17 -0.27 1.54
N GLU A 221 7.92 -0.88 0.65
CA GLU A 221 7.63 -2.19 0.07
C GLU A 221 8.86 -3.10 0.21
N THR A 222 8.65 -4.38 0.53
CA THR A 222 9.70 -5.40 0.51
C THR A 222 9.16 -6.66 -0.10
N THR A 223 9.83 -7.21 -1.09
CA THR A 223 9.49 -8.50 -1.69
C THR A 223 10.58 -9.50 -1.37
N ILE A 224 10.20 -10.68 -0.89
CA ILE A 224 11.07 -11.81 -0.59
C ILE A 224 10.66 -12.96 -1.51
N ALA A 225 11.51 -13.33 -2.45
CA ALA A 225 11.35 -14.56 -3.23
C ALA A 225 12.03 -15.74 -2.50
N ILE A 226 11.35 -16.88 -2.49
CA ILE A 226 11.74 -18.12 -1.82
C ILE A 226 11.76 -19.24 -2.87
N PRO A 227 12.86 -19.39 -3.63
CA PRO A 227 12.86 -20.22 -4.84
C PRO A 227 12.54 -21.70 -4.62
N LYS A 228 12.89 -22.23 -3.44
CA LYS A 228 12.70 -23.64 -3.09
C LYS A 228 11.43 -23.93 -2.30
N ALA A 229 10.65 -22.90 -1.98
CA ALA A 229 9.45 -23.01 -1.14
C ALA A 229 9.71 -23.74 0.20
N ASP A 230 10.87 -23.48 0.82
CA ASP A 230 11.31 -24.06 2.11
C ASP A 230 10.55 -23.49 3.33
N ILE A 231 9.53 -22.67 3.07
CA ILE A 231 8.66 -22.07 4.06
C ILE A 231 7.25 -22.63 3.85
N SER A 232 6.62 -23.03 4.94
CA SER A 232 5.23 -23.48 5.00
C SER A 232 4.42 -22.48 5.80
N LEU A 233 3.25 -22.09 5.32
CA LEU A 233 2.26 -21.34 6.06
C LEU A 233 1.08 -22.28 6.38
N ILE A 234 0.81 -22.45 7.67
CA ILE A 234 -0.22 -23.32 8.20
C ILE A 234 -1.45 -22.47 8.53
N ILE A 235 -2.58 -22.85 7.92
CA ILE A 235 -3.89 -22.25 8.15
C ILE A 235 -4.70 -23.20 9.03
N PRO A 236 -5.10 -22.80 10.24
CA PRO A 236 -5.75 -23.69 11.19
C PRO A 236 -7.15 -24.09 10.73
N LYS A 237 -7.59 -25.27 11.17
CA LYS A 237 -8.92 -25.82 10.87
C LYS A 237 -10.10 -24.96 11.35
N THR A 238 -9.83 -24.07 12.31
CA THR A 238 -10.80 -23.09 12.82
C THR A 238 -11.10 -21.97 11.82
N ILE A 239 -10.26 -21.82 10.78
CA ILE A 239 -10.46 -20.86 9.68
C ILE A 239 -10.95 -21.59 8.43
N LEU A 240 -10.26 -22.67 8.04
CA LEU A 240 -10.58 -23.46 6.85
C LEU A 240 -10.83 -24.92 7.21
N GLU A 241 -11.97 -25.46 6.76
CA GLU A 241 -12.26 -26.88 6.92
C GLU A 241 -11.88 -27.66 5.66
N GLU A 242 -10.85 -28.50 5.76
CA GLU A 242 -10.40 -29.35 4.66
C GLU A 242 -11.21 -30.65 4.58
N THR A 243 -11.53 -31.03 3.35
CA THR A 243 -12.26 -32.23 2.99
C THR A 243 -11.46 -33.02 1.96
N ALA A 244 -11.18 -34.28 2.28
CA ALA A 244 -10.56 -35.21 1.36
C ALA A 244 -11.54 -35.53 0.23
N VAL A 245 -11.03 -35.50 -1.00
CA VAL A 245 -11.75 -35.94 -2.19
C VAL A 245 -11.23 -37.33 -2.53
N ASP A 246 -12.04 -38.36 -2.31
CA ASP A 246 -11.76 -39.69 -2.84
C ASP A 246 -12.14 -39.70 -4.32
N GLU A 247 -11.15 -39.71 -5.22
CA GLU A 247 -11.40 -39.70 -6.67
C GLU A 247 -12.20 -40.94 -7.16
N LYS A 248 -12.35 -41.98 -6.33
CA LYS A 248 -13.07 -43.22 -6.66
C LYS A 248 -14.43 -43.34 -5.98
N SER A 249 -14.80 -42.44 -5.08
CA SER A 249 -16.12 -42.46 -4.43
C SER A 249 -16.73 -41.06 -4.34
N THR A 250 -18.06 -40.97 -4.29
CA THR A 250 -18.75 -39.69 -4.05
C THR A 250 -18.67 -39.25 -2.58
N ARG A 251 -17.88 -39.93 -1.75
CA ARG A 251 -17.76 -39.64 -0.32
C ARG A 251 -16.68 -38.58 -0.10
N THR A 252 -17.09 -37.53 0.60
CA THR A 252 -16.23 -36.46 1.09
C THR A 252 -16.06 -36.63 2.59
N GLU A 253 -14.81 -36.73 3.07
CA GLU A 253 -14.51 -36.87 4.49
C GLU A 253 -13.73 -35.67 5.01
N LYS A 254 -14.17 -35.11 6.14
CA LYS A 254 -13.45 -34.02 6.81
C LYS A 254 -12.14 -34.56 7.36
N THR A 255 -11.01 -33.96 6.98
CA THR A 255 -9.69 -34.46 7.37
C THR A 255 -9.33 -34.10 8.82
N GLY A 256 -9.91 -33.01 9.34
CA GLY A 256 -9.55 -32.45 10.64
C GLY A 256 -8.16 -31.82 10.70
N ASN A 257 -7.45 -31.77 9.56
CA ASN A 257 -6.09 -31.25 9.44
C ASN A 257 -6.10 -29.74 9.12
N PRO A 258 -5.05 -28.99 9.52
CA PRO A 258 -4.83 -27.65 9.01
C PRO A 258 -4.40 -27.71 7.54
N ILE A 259 -4.63 -26.62 6.80
CA ILE A 259 -4.19 -26.49 5.41
C ILE A 259 -2.79 -25.89 5.40
N GLU A 260 -1.87 -26.55 4.71
CA GLU A 260 -0.52 -26.04 4.46
C GLU A 260 -0.43 -25.45 3.05
N VAL A 261 0.11 -24.23 2.95
CA VAL A 261 0.51 -23.62 1.68
C VAL A 261 1.99 -23.27 1.71
N LYS A 262 2.69 -23.48 0.59
CA LYS A 262 4.13 -23.19 0.48
C LYS A 262 4.34 -21.90 -0.34
N PRO A 263 4.71 -20.76 0.27
CA PRO A 263 5.02 -19.55 -0.47
C PRO A 263 6.23 -19.69 -1.39
N ASN A 264 6.13 -19.12 -2.59
CA ASN A 264 7.28 -18.81 -3.44
C ASN A 264 7.70 -17.34 -3.37
N ARG A 265 6.82 -16.47 -2.87
CA ARG A 265 7.06 -15.04 -2.72
C ARG A 265 6.22 -14.47 -1.58
N ILE A 266 6.81 -13.58 -0.80
CA ILE A 266 6.13 -12.80 0.23
C ILE A 266 6.41 -11.32 -0.03
N THR A 267 5.37 -10.51 -0.21
CA THR A 267 5.48 -9.06 -0.38
C THR A 267 4.90 -8.36 0.85
N LEU A 268 5.71 -7.54 1.50
CA LEU A 268 5.30 -6.59 2.52
C LEU A 268 5.07 -5.22 1.88
N LYS A 269 3.98 -4.55 2.27
CA LYS A 269 3.73 -3.13 1.93
C LYS A 269 3.13 -2.40 3.12
N THR A 270 3.63 -1.20 3.43
CA THR A 270 2.97 -0.32 4.40
C THR A 270 1.83 0.43 3.72
N ILE A 271 0.61 0.28 4.21
CA ILE A 271 -0.54 1.07 3.75
C ILE A 271 -0.75 2.21 4.75
N ASN A 272 -0.66 3.45 4.29
CA ASN A 272 -0.90 4.65 5.09
C ASN A 272 -1.70 5.67 4.27
N THR A 273 -3.01 5.46 4.20
CA THR A 273 -3.95 6.31 3.48
C THR A 273 -4.92 6.96 4.47
N VAL A 274 -5.81 7.82 3.98
CA VAL A 274 -6.90 8.39 4.80
C VAL A 274 -7.89 7.32 5.28
N LYS A 275 -8.07 6.24 4.51
CA LYS A 275 -9.06 5.19 4.79
C LYS A 275 -8.50 4.00 5.54
N GLU A 276 -7.21 3.74 5.39
CA GLU A 276 -6.59 2.51 5.83
C GLU A 276 -5.15 2.74 6.29
N LYS A 277 -4.80 2.12 7.43
CA LYS A 277 -3.45 2.14 8.00
C LYS A 277 -3.08 0.75 8.53
N CYS A 278 -2.24 0.02 7.81
CA CYS A 278 -1.82 -1.34 8.17
C CYS A 278 -0.48 -1.72 7.53
N VAL A 279 0.09 -2.83 7.96
CA VAL A 279 1.14 -3.54 7.22
C VAL A 279 0.49 -4.71 6.50
N GLN A 280 0.58 -4.74 5.18
CA GLN A 280 0.03 -5.83 4.38
C GLN A 280 1.13 -6.81 4.00
N LEU A 281 0.92 -8.10 4.26
CA LEU A 281 1.76 -9.21 3.81
C LEU A 281 0.99 -10.01 2.76
N THR A 282 1.42 -9.97 1.52
CA THR A 282 0.89 -10.78 0.42
C THR A 282 1.77 -12.00 0.23
N VAL A 283 1.22 -13.16 0.52
CA VAL A 283 1.86 -14.48 0.40
C VAL A 283 1.42 -15.08 -0.93
N THR A 284 2.27 -15.08 -1.94
CA THR A 284 2.03 -15.80 -3.20
C THR A 284 2.40 -17.26 -3.03
N VAL A 285 1.44 -18.15 -3.29
CA VAL A 285 1.55 -19.59 -3.07
C VAL A 285 2.17 -20.27 -4.30
N ALA A 286 3.10 -21.19 -4.08
CA ALA A 286 3.64 -22.03 -5.14
C ALA A 286 2.55 -23.00 -5.66
N PRO A 287 2.51 -23.28 -6.98
CA PRO A 287 1.59 -24.29 -7.51
C PRO A 287 1.74 -25.63 -6.77
N ASN A 288 0.62 -26.25 -6.44
CA ASN A 288 0.60 -27.55 -5.77
C ASN A 288 -0.45 -28.47 -6.42
N GLN A 289 -0.38 -29.76 -6.10
CA GLN A 289 -1.29 -30.79 -6.62
C GLN A 289 -2.19 -31.37 -5.53
N ASN A 290 -2.44 -30.64 -4.43
CA ASN A 290 -3.31 -31.15 -3.37
C ASN A 290 -4.74 -31.31 -3.92
N PRO A 291 -5.27 -32.56 -3.99
CA PRO A 291 -6.59 -32.83 -4.58
C PRO A 291 -7.73 -32.44 -3.63
N ASN A 292 -7.44 -32.18 -2.35
CA ASN A 292 -8.42 -31.88 -1.34
C ASN A 292 -9.13 -30.56 -1.63
N SER A 293 -10.32 -30.44 -1.06
CA SER A 293 -11.10 -29.22 -1.11
C SER A 293 -11.22 -28.61 0.28
N PHE A 294 -11.61 -27.34 0.35
CA PHE A 294 -11.83 -26.65 1.60
C PHE A 294 -13.03 -25.71 1.54
N GLN A 295 -13.53 -25.37 2.72
CA GLN A 295 -14.51 -24.30 2.93
C GLN A 295 -13.96 -23.29 3.93
N ALA A 296 -14.18 -22.00 3.68
CA ALA A 296 -13.85 -20.95 4.63
C ALA A 296 -14.99 -20.74 5.62
N LEU A 297 -14.81 -21.15 6.88
CA LEU A 297 -15.89 -21.30 7.86
C LEU A 297 -16.69 -20.02 8.12
N ASN A 298 -16.04 -18.85 8.02
CA ASN A 298 -16.65 -17.55 8.26
C ASN A 298 -16.96 -16.76 6.96
N GLU A 299 -16.84 -17.37 5.77
CA GLU A 299 -16.96 -16.66 4.48
C GLU A 299 -18.25 -15.82 4.40
N ILE A 300 -19.41 -16.42 4.69
CA ILE A 300 -20.73 -15.77 4.54
C ILE A 300 -20.86 -14.56 5.46
N VAL A 301 -20.31 -14.64 6.67
CA VAL A 301 -20.38 -13.57 7.68
C VAL A 301 -19.43 -12.43 7.31
N LEU A 302 -18.23 -12.76 6.83
CA LEU A 302 -17.18 -11.79 6.54
C LEU A 302 -17.35 -11.10 5.18
N ASN A 303 -18.04 -11.74 4.24
CA ASN A 303 -18.22 -11.26 2.87
C ASN A 303 -19.69 -10.91 2.58
N LYS A 304 -20.40 -10.32 3.55
CA LYS A 304 -21.79 -9.87 3.37
C LYS A 304 -21.87 -8.74 2.35
N HIS A 305 -22.72 -8.92 1.34
CA HIS A 305 -23.03 -7.86 0.41
C HIS A 305 -23.96 -6.85 1.07
N SER A 306 -23.66 -5.55 0.93
CA SER A 306 -24.39 -4.46 1.60
C SER A 306 -25.88 -4.39 1.24
N PHE A 307 -26.29 -4.98 0.12
CA PHE A 307 -27.67 -4.99 -0.37
C PHE A 307 -28.44 -6.28 -0.04
N LEU A 308 -27.81 -7.29 0.58
CA LEU A 308 -28.44 -8.56 0.91
C LEU A 308 -28.72 -8.62 2.42
N ASN A 309 -29.97 -8.30 2.79
CA ASN A 309 -30.41 -8.31 4.19
C ASN A 309 -30.32 -9.71 4.83
N HIS A 310 -30.44 -10.78 4.03
CA HIS A 310 -30.34 -12.18 4.48
C HIS A 310 -29.37 -12.91 3.53
N ASN A 311 -28.11 -13.05 3.94
CA ASN A 311 -27.08 -13.69 3.12
C ASN A 311 -27.18 -15.23 3.23
N GLN A 312 -28.27 -15.81 2.72
CA GLN A 312 -28.55 -17.26 2.71
C GLN A 312 -27.76 -17.98 1.60
N ARG A 313 -26.45 -17.79 1.55
CA ARG A 313 -25.57 -18.50 0.61
C ARG A 313 -25.04 -19.75 1.27
N THR A 314 -24.80 -20.80 0.49
CA THR A 314 -24.00 -21.95 0.93
C THR A 314 -22.52 -21.57 0.93
N LEU A 315 -21.74 -22.16 1.84
CA LEU A 315 -20.28 -22.01 1.82
C LEU A 315 -19.75 -22.53 0.49
N THR A 316 -18.90 -21.75 -0.16
CA THR A 316 -18.29 -22.22 -1.40
C THR A 316 -17.18 -23.20 -1.07
N THR A 317 -17.14 -24.31 -1.81
CA THR A 317 -16.07 -25.30 -1.73
C THR A 317 -15.04 -25.00 -2.81
N PHE A 318 -13.78 -24.86 -2.42
CA PHE A 318 -12.66 -24.59 -3.32
C PHE A 318 -11.63 -25.71 -3.25
N LYS A 319 -10.86 -25.94 -4.32
CA LYS A 319 -9.71 -26.86 -4.26
C LYS A 319 -8.53 -26.19 -3.55
N VAL A 320 -7.79 -26.93 -2.73
CA VAL A 320 -6.56 -26.44 -2.09
C VAL A 320 -5.52 -26.03 -3.15
N ALA A 321 -5.42 -26.79 -4.25
CA ALA A 321 -4.58 -26.45 -5.38
C ALA A 321 -4.90 -25.10 -6.06
N ASN A 322 -6.10 -24.55 -5.83
CA ASN A 322 -6.53 -23.28 -6.42
C ASN A 322 -6.16 -22.06 -5.56
N ILE A 323 -5.59 -22.24 -4.36
CA ILE A 323 -5.14 -21.13 -3.53
C ILE A 323 -3.94 -20.46 -4.21
N LYS A 324 -4.09 -19.19 -4.60
CA LYS A 324 -3.08 -18.42 -5.31
C LYS A 324 -2.34 -17.49 -4.36
N GLU A 325 -3.07 -16.74 -3.54
CA GLU A 325 -2.49 -15.74 -2.64
C GLU A 325 -3.24 -15.65 -1.32
N LEU A 326 -2.52 -15.29 -0.26
CA LEU A 326 -3.11 -14.79 0.99
C LEU A 326 -2.62 -13.36 1.24
N VAL A 327 -3.56 -12.43 1.38
CA VAL A 327 -3.32 -11.04 1.73
C VAL A 327 -3.65 -10.87 3.21
N ILE A 328 -2.61 -10.76 4.03
CA ILE A 328 -2.70 -10.61 5.49
C ILE A 328 -2.50 -9.13 5.82
N SER A 329 -3.58 -8.42 6.12
CA SER A 329 -3.53 -7.04 6.62
C SER A 329 -3.42 -7.03 8.14
N LEU A 330 -2.26 -6.59 8.64
CA LEU A 330 -1.92 -6.42 10.04
C LEU A 330 -2.20 -4.99 10.48
N TYR A 331 -3.28 -4.78 11.22
CA TYR A 331 -3.58 -3.53 11.90
C TYR A 331 -3.01 -3.57 13.33
N GLU A 332 -3.03 -2.45 14.04
CA GLU A 332 -2.50 -2.36 15.40
C GLU A 332 -3.18 -3.34 16.38
N LYS A 333 -4.48 -3.63 16.19
CA LYS A 333 -5.30 -4.44 17.10
C LYS A 333 -6.16 -5.48 16.38
N GLU A 334 -5.98 -5.65 15.07
CA GLU A 334 -6.83 -6.49 14.23
C GLU A 334 -5.97 -7.14 13.15
N ILE A 335 -6.30 -8.38 12.78
CA ILE A 335 -5.80 -9.04 11.59
C ILE A 335 -6.97 -9.33 10.65
N LYS A 336 -6.81 -9.00 9.38
CA LYS A 336 -7.71 -9.40 8.31
C LYS A 336 -6.94 -10.26 7.31
N VAL A 337 -7.49 -11.40 6.95
CA VAL A 337 -6.91 -12.26 5.91
C VAL A 337 -7.91 -12.47 4.79
N GLU A 338 -7.45 -12.14 3.61
CA GLU A 338 -8.15 -12.31 2.36
C GLU A 338 -7.40 -13.33 1.52
N MET A 339 -8.11 -14.31 1.00
CA MET A 339 -7.56 -15.37 0.17
C MET A 339 -8.01 -15.17 -1.27
N ILE A 340 -7.08 -15.25 -2.19
CA ILE A 340 -7.34 -15.23 -3.62
C ILE A 340 -7.26 -16.67 -4.13
N VAL A 341 -8.37 -17.16 -4.68
CA VAL A 341 -8.49 -18.49 -5.26
C VAL A 341 -8.77 -18.38 -6.75
N LYS A 342 -8.17 -19.26 -7.55
CA LYS A 342 -8.44 -19.34 -8.99
C LYS A 342 -9.68 -20.20 -9.25
N GLU A 343 -10.71 -19.64 -9.85
CA GLU A 343 -11.89 -20.37 -10.31
C GLU A 343 -12.03 -20.19 -11.83
N ASP A 344 -12.00 -21.29 -12.58
CA ASP A 344 -12.07 -21.31 -14.04
C ASP A 344 -11.13 -20.29 -14.70
N ASN A 345 -11.70 -19.13 -15.11
CA ASN A 345 -11.04 -18.06 -15.84
C ASN A 345 -10.90 -16.75 -15.04
N TYR A 346 -11.25 -16.72 -13.76
CA TYR A 346 -11.13 -15.51 -12.93
C TYR A 346 -10.58 -15.81 -11.54
N ASP A 347 -9.99 -14.78 -10.92
CA ASP A 347 -9.55 -14.82 -9.53
C ASP A 347 -10.70 -14.36 -8.63
N ARG A 348 -11.04 -15.17 -7.64
CA ARG A 348 -12.03 -14.83 -6.62
C ARG A 348 -11.32 -14.46 -5.32
N SER A 349 -11.69 -13.32 -4.77
CA SER A 349 -11.19 -12.85 -3.47
C SER A 349 -12.21 -13.11 -2.37
N ILE A 350 -11.80 -13.74 -1.27
CA ILE A 350 -12.65 -14.06 -0.13
C ILE A 350 -11.96 -13.68 1.18
N VAL A 351 -12.64 -12.91 2.03
CA VAL A 351 -12.17 -12.66 3.39
C VAL A 351 -12.44 -13.92 4.23
N ILE A 352 -11.38 -14.59 4.69
CA ILE A 352 -11.46 -15.85 5.44
C ILE A 352 -11.32 -15.63 6.94
N MET A 353 -10.71 -14.52 7.35
CA MET A 353 -10.51 -14.17 8.75
C MET A 353 -10.57 -12.66 8.94
N LYS A 354 -11.25 -12.23 10.01
CA LYS A 354 -11.16 -10.88 10.57
C LYS A 354 -11.35 -10.98 12.08
N GLN A 355 -10.32 -10.69 12.85
CA GLN A 355 -10.38 -10.82 14.30
C GLN A 355 -9.47 -9.81 15.00
N SER A 356 -9.79 -9.49 16.24
CA SER A 356 -8.86 -8.82 17.14
C SER A 356 -7.59 -9.65 17.26
N CYS A 357 -6.44 -8.98 17.21
CA CYS A 357 -5.14 -9.63 17.27
C CYS A 357 -4.14 -8.76 18.01
N LEU A 358 -3.36 -9.37 18.90
CA LEU A 358 -2.24 -8.72 19.58
C LEU A 358 -0.92 -9.26 19.02
N LEU A 359 -0.20 -8.40 18.29
CA LEU A 359 1.11 -8.76 17.70
C LEU A 359 2.26 -8.71 18.72
N ASN A 360 2.04 -8.10 19.89
CA ASN A 360 3.05 -7.84 20.92
C ASN A 360 2.86 -8.70 22.18
N LEU A 361 2.58 -10.00 22.04
CA LEU A 361 2.59 -10.95 23.17
C LEU A 361 3.98 -11.52 23.41
#